data_AF-A0A4P7D081-F1
#
_entry.id   AF-A0A4P7D081-F1
#
_cell.length_a   1.000
_cell.length_b   1.000
_cell.length_c   1.000
_cell.angle_alpha   90.00
_cell.angle_beta   90.00
_cell.angle_gamma   90.00
#
_symmetry.space_group_name_H-M   'P 1'
#
loop_
_entity.id
_entity.type
_entity.pdbx_description
1 polymer ?
#
loop_
_entity_poly.entity_id
_entity_poly.type
_entity_poly.pdbx_seq_one_letter_code
_entity_poly.pdbx_strand_id
1 'polypeptide(L)'
;MPHRPPLTAARLAQIWNEHPEPIVLELLWEIHRLRSTILRANQVRRFMGPDGTYNVPGPVWECFNRELDVEPCLTDEPTPRQQAVIDGSGKRSRED
;
A
#
# COMPACT_ATOMS: atom_id res chain seq x y z
N MET A 1 21.08 -0.67 -11.06
CA MET A 1 20.76 0.67 -10.49
C MET A 1 20.05 0.45 -9.17
N PRO A 2 20.41 1.13 -8.08
CA PRO A 2 19.65 1.02 -6.84
C PRO A 2 18.21 1.49 -7.09
N HIS A 3 17.24 0.73 -6.58
CA HIS A 3 15.85 1.14 -6.63
C HIS A 3 15.68 2.43 -5.82
N ARG A 4 14.92 3.40 -6.35
CA ARG A 4 14.52 4.56 -5.55
C ARG A 4 13.62 4.08 -4.41
N PRO A 5 13.66 4.72 -3.24
CA PRO A 5 12.71 4.40 -2.16
C PRO A 5 11.26 4.52 -2.66
N PRO A 6 10.35 3.66 -2.17
CA PRO A 6 8.93 3.76 -2.48
C PRO A 6 8.38 5.12 -2.02
N LEU A 7 7.47 5.68 -2.82
CA LEU A 7 6.82 6.95 -2.48
C LEU A 7 5.81 6.73 -1.36
N THR A 8 5.71 7.69 -0.42
CA THR A 8 4.67 7.71 0.63
C THR A 8 3.33 8.22 0.09
N ALA A 9 2.23 7.94 0.77
CA ALA A 9 0.90 8.44 0.45
C ALA A 9 0.88 9.99 0.44
N ALA A 10 1.57 10.62 1.40
CA ALA A 10 1.73 12.06 1.44
C ALA A 10 2.45 12.60 0.19
N ARG A 11 3.55 11.96 -0.25
CA ARG A 11 4.27 12.40 -1.45
C ARG A 11 3.46 12.18 -2.72
N LEU A 12 2.72 11.08 -2.83
CA LEU A 12 1.81 10.86 -3.97
C LEU A 12 0.71 11.92 -4.04
N ALA A 13 0.12 12.28 -2.89
CA ALA A 13 -0.87 13.37 -2.83
C ALA A 13 -0.26 14.72 -3.20
N GLN A 14 0.99 14.98 -2.78
CA GLN A 14 1.72 16.17 -3.16
C GLN A 14 2.01 16.22 -4.67
N ILE A 15 2.44 15.10 -5.27
CA ILE A 15 2.65 14.99 -6.72
C ILE A 15 1.38 15.37 -7.48
N TRP A 16 0.22 14.85 -7.08
CA TRP A 16 -1.06 15.24 -7.70
C TRP A 16 -1.38 16.74 -7.53
N ASN A 17 -1.08 17.31 -6.37
CA ASN A 17 -1.31 18.73 -6.12
C ASN A 17 -0.40 19.63 -6.97
N GLU A 18 0.85 19.22 -7.18
CA GLU A 18 1.85 19.92 -7.99
C GLU A 18 1.58 19.74 -9.50
N HIS A 19 1.08 18.56 -9.88
CA HIS A 19 0.98 18.08 -11.25
C HIS A 19 -0.37 17.37 -11.49
N PRO A 20 -1.47 18.13 -11.67
CA PRO A 20 -2.82 17.57 -11.84
C PRO A 20 -3.13 17.17 -13.30
N GLU A 21 -2.13 16.75 -14.07
CA GLU A 21 -2.32 16.34 -15.46
C GLU A 21 -2.95 14.93 -15.55
N PRO A 22 -3.75 14.64 -16.59
CA PRO A 22 -4.40 13.33 -16.76
C PRO A 22 -3.43 12.14 -16.72
N ILE A 23 -2.25 12.30 -17.32
CA ILE A 23 -1.23 11.23 -17.33
C ILE A 23 -0.69 10.92 -15.93
N VAL A 24 -0.57 11.93 -15.06
CA VAL A 24 -0.14 11.72 -13.68
C VAL A 24 -1.22 10.97 -12.92
N LEU A 25 -2.50 11.29 -13.16
CA LEU A 25 -3.61 10.55 -12.57
C LEU A 25 -3.57 9.06 -12.97
N GLU A 26 -3.37 8.75 -14.24
CA GLU A 26 -3.24 7.37 -14.73
C GLU A 26 -2.10 6.61 -14.03
N LEU A 27 -0.93 7.25 -13.88
CA LEU A 27 0.20 6.65 -13.17
C LEU A 27 -0.08 6.45 -11.67
N LEU A 28 -0.75 7.40 -11.02
CA LEU A 28 -1.16 7.28 -9.62
C LEU A 28 -2.16 6.13 -9.42
N TRP A 29 -3.02 5.86 -10.41
CA TRP A 29 -3.90 4.69 -10.40
C TRP A 29 -3.13 3.38 -10.47
N GLU A 30 -2.12 3.26 -11.34
CA GLU A 30 -1.29 2.05 -11.39
C GLU A 30 -0.51 1.86 -10.08
N ILE A 31 0.00 2.95 -9.48
CA ILE A 31 0.64 2.89 -8.15
C ILE A 31 -0.36 2.41 -7.09
N HIS A 32 -1.60 2.90 -7.11
CA HIS A 32 -2.64 2.45 -6.20
C HIS A 32 -2.98 0.95 -6.38
N ARG A 33 -3.05 0.49 -7.63
CA ARG A 33 -3.24 -0.94 -7.96
C ARG A 33 -2.09 -1.81 -7.42
N LEU A 34 -0.83 -1.39 -7.58
CA LEU A 34 0.33 -2.10 -7.03
C LEU A 34 0.30 -2.15 -5.50
N ARG A 35 -0.02 -1.03 -4.84
CA ARG A 35 -0.18 -0.96 -3.38
C ARG A 35 -1.29 -1.88 -2.87
N SER A 36 -2.37 -2.05 -3.64
CA SER A 36 -3.43 -3.02 -3.30
C SER A 36 -2.94 -4.47 -3.32
N THR A 37 -2.04 -4.80 -4.24
CA THR A 37 -1.37 -6.12 -4.28
C THR A 37 -0.46 -6.32 -3.06
N ILE A 38 0.32 -5.31 -2.70
CA ILE A 38 1.20 -5.33 -1.51
C ILE A 38 0.40 -5.51 -0.22
N LEU A 39 -0.71 -4.78 -0.07
CA LEU A 39 -1.63 -4.94 1.07
C LEU A 39 -2.13 -6.38 1.19
N ARG A 40 -2.44 -7.02 0.06
CA ARG A 40 -2.86 -8.43 0.02
C ARG A 40 -1.72 -9.39 0.36
N ALA A 41 -0.51 -9.12 -0.13
CA ALA A 41 0.68 -9.86 0.25
C ALA A 41 0.93 -9.80 1.77
N ASN A 42 0.72 -8.63 2.39
CA ASN A 42 0.79 -8.48 3.84
C ASN A 42 -0.32 -9.26 4.58
N GLN A 43 -1.52 -9.37 4.01
CA GLN A 43 -2.57 -10.24 4.58
C GLN A 43 -2.15 -11.71 4.56
N VAL A 44 -1.57 -12.18 3.45
CA VAL A 44 -1.00 -13.54 3.35
C VAL A 44 0.11 -13.73 4.40
N ARG A 45 1.01 -12.75 4.54
CA ARG A 45 2.04 -12.75 5.59
C ARG A 45 1.46 -13.00 6.99
N ARG A 46 0.42 -12.24 7.34
CA ARG A 46 -0.26 -12.35 8.64
C ARG A 46 -0.94 -13.70 8.84
N PHE A 47 -1.41 -14.34 7.77
CA PHE A 47 -2.06 -15.66 7.84
C PHE A 47 -1.05 -16.79 8.06
N MET A 48 0.16 -16.69 7.50
CA MET A 48 1.19 -17.73 7.60
C MET A 48 1.93 -17.73 8.95
N GLY A 49 1.83 -16.65 9.74
CA GLY A 49 2.54 -16.53 11.02
C GLY A 49 4.02 -16.15 10.88
N PRO A 50 4.74 -15.96 12.00
CA PRO A 50 6.10 -15.40 12.01
C PRO A 50 7.12 -16.26 11.25
N ASP A 51 7.01 -17.59 11.36
CA ASP A 51 7.96 -18.54 10.77
C ASP A 51 7.59 -18.97 9.33
N GLY A 52 6.49 -18.45 8.79
CA GLY A 52 5.98 -18.87 7.49
C GLY A 52 5.38 -20.27 7.52
N THR A 53 5.38 -20.97 6.37
CA THR A 53 4.95 -22.38 6.30
C THR A 53 6.14 -23.27 5.99
N TYR A 54 6.06 -24.54 6.38
CA TYR A 54 7.08 -25.57 6.10
C TYR A 54 7.41 -25.74 4.61
N ASN A 55 6.57 -25.23 3.70
CA ASN A 55 6.75 -25.28 2.26
C ASN A 55 7.52 -24.09 1.68
N VAL A 56 7.80 -23.04 2.46
CA VAL A 56 8.56 -21.87 2.00
C VAL A 56 9.95 -21.92 2.63
N PRO A 57 11.04 -21.95 1.84
CA PRO A 57 12.39 -21.89 2.38
C PRO A 57 12.59 -20.62 3.23
N GLY A 58 13.19 -20.78 4.41
CA GLY A 58 13.43 -19.67 5.36
C GLY A 58 14.03 -18.40 4.73
N PRO A 59 15.11 -18.49 3.93
CA PRO A 59 15.69 -17.31 3.28
C PRO A 59 14.73 -16.59 2.31
N VAL A 60 13.83 -17.34 1.65
CA VAL A 60 12.80 -16.75 0.77
C VAL A 60 11.77 -16.00 1.60
N TRP A 61 11.36 -16.59 2.72
CA TRP A 61 10.44 -15.95 3.66
C TRP A 61 11.01 -14.67 4.27
N GLU A 62 12.27 -14.70 4.71
CA GLU A 62 12.98 -13.52 5.24
C GLU A 62 13.10 -12.40 4.21
N CYS A 63 13.39 -12.73 2.94
CA CYS A 63 13.47 -11.74 1.86
C CYS A 63 12.10 -11.08 1.63
N PHE A 64 11.05 -11.89 1.54
CA PHE A 64 9.69 -11.40 1.39
C PHE A 64 9.25 -10.48 2.53
N ASN A 65 9.55 -10.86 3.79
CA ASN A 65 9.25 -10.02 4.94
C ASN A 65 9.98 -8.69 4.89
N ARG A 66 11.29 -8.71 4.59
CA ARG A 66 12.10 -7.49 4.48
C ARG A 66 11.61 -6.56 3.37
N GLU A 67 11.17 -7.11 2.24
CA GLU A 67 10.59 -6.32 1.14
C GLU A 67 9.26 -5.68 1.55
N LEU A 68 8.39 -6.41 2.27
CA LEU A 68 7.15 -5.83 2.78
C LEU A 68 7.38 -4.77 3.86
N ASP A 69 8.36 -4.95 4.73
CA ASP A 69 8.61 -4.04 5.86
C ASP A 69 9.02 -2.63 5.44
N VAL A 70 9.52 -2.47 4.21
CA VAL A 70 9.89 -1.16 3.68
C VAL A 70 8.76 -0.47 2.90
N GLU A 71 7.61 -1.12 2.73
CA GLU A 71 6.51 -0.60 1.91
C GLU A 71 5.63 0.42 2.68
N PRO A 72 5.65 1.71 2.30
CA PRO A 72 4.96 2.76 3.05
C PRO A 72 3.45 2.56 3.08
N CYS A 73 2.86 1.91 2.07
CA CYS A 73 1.42 1.66 2.06
C CYS A 73 0.92 0.75 3.18
N LEU A 74 1.81 0.08 3.91
CA LEU A 74 1.46 -0.73 5.08
C LEU A 74 1.40 0.07 6.39
N THR A 75 2.03 1.25 6.44
CA THR A 75 2.20 2.05 7.67
C THR A 75 1.81 3.52 7.52
N ASP A 76 1.67 4.02 6.29
CA ASP A 76 1.29 5.40 6.01
C ASP A 76 -0.11 5.69 6.56
N GLU A 77 -0.22 6.84 7.23
CA GLU A 77 -1.53 7.39 7.59
C GLU A 77 -2.32 7.77 6.32
N PRO A 78 -3.66 7.59 6.33
CA PRO A 78 -4.50 8.06 5.24
C PRO A 78 -4.30 9.56 4.99
N THR A 79 -4.15 9.93 3.72
CA THR A 79 -4.17 11.36 3.34
C THR A 79 -5.54 11.97 3.66
N PRO A 80 -5.67 13.31 3.83
CA PRO A 80 -6.96 13.93 4.11
C PRO A 80 -8.07 13.56 3.11
N ARG A 81 -7.73 13.39 1.81
CA ARG A 81 -8.66 12.95 0.78
C ARG A 81 -9.11 11.49 0.99
N GLN A 82 -8.18 10.60 1.32
CA GLN A 82 -8.50 9.20 1.60
C GLN A 82 -9.32 9.07 2.88
N GLN A 83 -8.99 9.83 3.92
CA GLN A 83 -9.74 9.83 5.17
C GLN A 83 -11.19 10.27 4.94
N ALA A 84 -11.42 11.32 4.15
CA ALA A 84 -12.77 11.76 3.80
C ALA A 84 -13.60 10.66 3.10
N VAL A 85 -12.96 9.84 2.25
CA VAL A 85 -13.62 8.70 1.59
C VAL A 85 -13.95 7.57 2.59
N ILE A 86 -13.03 7.27 3.51
CA ILE A 86 -13.23 6.29 4.57
C ILE A 86 -14.41 6.72 5.46
N ASP A 87 -14.39 7.96 5.92
CA ASP A 87 -15.43 8.53 6.78
C ASP A 87 -16.80 8.55 6.09
N GLY A 88 -16.83 8.90 4.80
CA GLY A 88 -18.03 8.89 3.99
C GLY A 88 -18.57 7.48 3.68
N SER A 89 -17.71 6.47 3.69
CA SER A 89 -18.13 5.07 3.51
C SER A 89 -18.71 4.49 4.81
N GLY A 90 -18.14 4.84 5.96
CA GLY A 90 -18.66 4.42 7.27
C GLY A 90 -20.04 4.99 7.63
N LYS A 91 -20.42 6.14 7.05
CA LYS A 91 -21.77 6.70 7.21
C LYS A 91 -22.85 5.91 6.46
N ARG A 92 -22.55 5.40 5.27
CA ARG A 92 -23.51 4.61 4.46
C ARG A 92 -23.83 3.25 5.08
N SER A 93 -22.87 2.58 5.71
CA SER A 93 -23.08 1.26 6.31
C SER A 93 -23.85 1.26 7.65
N ARG A 94 -24.25 2.44 8.17
CA ARG A 94 -25.02 2.57 9.42
C ARG A 94 -26.49 2.92 9.19
N GLU A 95 -26.89 3.14 7.95
CA GLU A 95 -28.26 3.49 7.55
C GLU A 95 -29.03 2.30 6.92
N ASP A 96 -28.38 1.13 6.84
CA ASP A 96 -28.96 -0.19 6.47
C ASP A 96 -29.08 -1.10 7.70
#